data_AF-A0A9W8ZBV1-F1
#
_entry.id   AF-A0A9W8ZBV1-F1
#
_cell.length_a   1.000
_cell.length_b   1.000
_cell.length_c   1.000
_cell.angle_alpha   90.00
_cell.angle_beta   90.00
_cell.angle_gamma   90.00
#
_symmetry.space_group_name_H-M   'P 1'
#
loop_
_entity.id
_entity.type
_entity.pdbx_description
1 polymer ?
#
loop_
_entity_poly.entity_id
_entity_poly.type
_entity_poly.pdbx_seq_one_letter_code
_entity_poly.pdbx_strand_id
1 'polypeptide(L)'
;MAELTSTKLNAESHLLLDQPLLRMPYELSRRNFKNAQRLIEHSTTSFTSSLQSTTKAASKTDDPTQTLDSLDAMITKMQGLKRKLSNLQEEEAKLHKAAKARLQHLQDLHQVRSLVDVKYDEWSRVRLSRLLVDYLLREGYADSAACLARTKGIEDLVDVDAFVACHKIERSLSEGQSTALALEWCKEHGKELKKGGSMLEFELRLQQYIEIVSRGRTEPHTPSDEKAGF
;
A
#
# COMPACT_ATOMS: atom_id res chain seq x y z
N MET A 1 14.51 -50.81 -1.47
CA MET A 1 14.45 -50.34 -2.87
C MET A 1 14.20 -48.85 -2.80
N ALA A 2 15.19 -48.04 -3.18
CA ALA A 2 15.05 -46.58 -3.19
C ALA A 2 13.98 -46.22 -4.23
N GLU A 3 12.92 -45.54 -3.79
CA GLU A 3 11.99 -44.91 -4.73
C GLU A 3 12.81 -44.02 -5.65
N LEU A 4 12.74 -44.27 -6.96
CA LEU A 4 13.29 -43.34 -7.93
C LEU A 4 12.55 -42.02 -7.71
N THR A 5 13.22 -41.06 -7.07
CA THR A 5 12.79 -39.66 -7.06
C THR A 5 12.55 -39.28 -8.51
N SER A 6 11.27 -39.18 -8.90
CA SER A 6 10.87 -38.82 -10.24
C SER A 6 11.58 -37.51 -10.61
N THR A 7 12.52 -37.58 -11.56
CA THR A 7 13.22 -36.40 -12.07
C THR A 7 12.32 -35.48 -12.90
N LYS A 8 11.11 -35.96 -13.22
CA LYS A 8 10.06 -35.18 -13.87
C LYS A 8 9.56 -34.10 -12.92
N LEU A 9 9.73 -32.85 -13.33
CA LEU A 9 9.23 -31.67 -12.61
C LEU A 9 7.69 -31.64 -12.68
N ASN A 10 7.04 -31.45 -11.53
CA ASN A 10 5.63 -31.12 -11.46
C ASN A 10 5.47 -29.60 -11.23
N ALA A 11 5.25 -28.83 -12.29
CA ALA A 11 5.13 -27.37 -12.17
C ALA A 11 3.91 -26.93 -11.33
N GLU A 12 2.82 -27.71 -11.33
CA GLU A 12 1.59 -27.35 -10.60
C GLU A 12 1.77 -27.40 -9.08
N SER A 13 2.53 -28.36 -8.55
CA SER A 13 2.81 -28.42 -7.12
C SER A 13 3.66 -27.24 -6.63
N HIS A 14 4.56 -26.73 -7.49
CA HIS A 14 5.34 -25.52 -7.21
C HIS A 14 4.47 -24.26 -7.24
N LEU A 15 3.42 -24.23 -8.05
CA LEU A 15 2.52 -23.08 -8.20
C LEU A 15 1.70 -22.81 -6.92
N LEU A 16 1.35 -23.85 -6.15
CA LEU A 16 0.58 -23.71 -4.91
C LEU A 16 1.24 -22.76 -3.90
N LEU A 17 2.57 -22.84 -3.80
CA LEU A 17 3.36 -21.98 -2.90
C LEU A 17 3.56 -20.57 -3.45
N ASP A 18 3.40 -20.41 -4.77
CA ASP A 18 3.67 -19.16 -5.47
C ASP A 18 2.37 -18.36 -5.75
N GLN A 19 1.19 -18.94 -5.53
CA GLN A 19 -0.10 -18.29 -5.73
C GLN A 19 -0.28 -16.97 -4.93
N PRO A 20 0.10 -16.88 -3.64
CA PRO A 20 -0.02 -15.64 -2.88
C PRO A 20 0.81 -14.49 -3.48
N LEU A 21 1.90 -14.81 -4.18
CA LEU A 21 2.80 -13.84 -4.83
C LEU A 21 2.12 -13.07 -5.96
N LEU A 22 1.20 -13.72 -6.69
CA LEU A 22 0.46 -13.07 -7.77
C LEU A 22 -0.68 -12.19 -7.24
N ARG A 23 -1.12 -12.43 -6.00
CA ARG A 23 -2.25 -11.72 -5.41
C ARG A 23 -1.89 -10.29 -5.03
N MET A 24 -0.71 -10.06 -4.46
CA MET A 24 -0.26 -8.73 -4.03
C MET A 24 -0.27 -7.67 -5.16
N PRO A 25 0.42 -7.87 -6.30
CA PRO A 25 0.41 -6.87 -7.37
C PRO A 25 -0.98 -6.63 -7.94
N TYR A 26 -1.82 -7.67 -7.99
CA TYR A 26 -3.21 -7.56 -8.43
C TYR A 26 -4.04 -6.68 -7.48
N GLU A 27 -3.97 -6.91 -6.17
CA GLU A 27 -4.73 -6.10 -5.21
C GLU A 27 -4.23 -4.66 -5.16
N LEU A 28 -2.91 -4.43 -5.28
CA LEU A 28 -2.35 -3.09 -5.36
C LEU A 28 -2.82 -2.36 -6.63
N SER A 29 -2.79 -3.00 -7.80
CA SER A 29 -3.27 -2.41 -9.07
C SER A 29 -4.77 -2.09 -8.98
N ARG A 30 -5.57 -3.03 -8.46
CA ARG A 30 -7.00 -2.82 -8.22
C ARG A 30 -7.27 -1.64 -7.29
N ARG A 31 -6.45 -1.44 -6.26
CA ARG A 31 -6.56 -0.31 -5.32
C ARG A 31 -6.17 1.00 -6.01
N ASN A 32 -5.06 1.00 -6.75
CA ASN A 32 -4.58 2.16 -7.51
C ASN A 32 -5.63 2.61 -8.54
N PHE A 33 -6.21 1.67 -9.30
CA PHE A 33 -7.31 1.92 -10.23
C PHE A 33 -8.53 2.56 -9.55
N LYS A 34 -8.99 1.99 -8.42
CA LYS A 34 -10.12 2.57 -7.67
C LYS A 34 -9.81 3.97 -7.15
N ASN A 35 -8.57 4.24 -6.78
CA ASN A 35 -8.15 5.58 -6.34
C ASN A 35 -8.20 6.57 -7.50
N ALA A 36 -7.64 6.20 -8.66
CA ALA A 36 -7.71 7.00 -9.88
C ALA A 36 -9.17 7.28 -10.28
N GLN A 37 -10.03 6.27 -10.27
CA GLN A 37 -11.46 6.40 -10.56
C GLN A 37 -12.13 7.41 -9.63
N ARG A 38 -11.95 7.29 -8.30
CA ARG A 38 -12.53 8.22 -7.32
C ARG A 38 -12.06 9.66 -7.55
N LEU A 39 -10.77 9.86 -7.80
CA LEU A 39 -10.23 11.19 -8.05
C LEU A 39 -10.82 11.82 -9.31
N ILE A 40 -10.98 11.04 -10.38
CA ILE A 40 -11.57 11.50 -11.64
C ILE A 40 -13.04 11.85 -11.42
N GLU A 41 -13.84 10.97 -10.81
CA GLU A 41 -15.27 11.18 -10.58
C GLU A 41 -15.52 12.41 -9.68
N HIS A 42 -14.80 12.50 -8.56
CA HIS A 42 -14.90 13.64 -7.65
C HIS A 42 -14.51 14.95 -8.36
N SER A 43 -13.40 14.96 -9.08
CA SER A 43 -12.91 16.17 -9.74
C SER A 43 -13.80 16.58 -10.91
N THR A 44 -14.35 15.64 -11.67
CA THR A 44 -15.31 15.91 -12.75
C THR A 44 -16.57 16.57 -12.21
N THR A 45 -17.09 16.07 -11.08
CA THR A 45 -18.28 16.64 -10.41
C THR A 45 -17.99 18.03 -9.85
N SER A 46 -16.85 18.19 -9.16
CA SER A 46 -16.43 19.48 -8.59
C SER A 46 -16.12 20.52 -9.67
N PHE A 47 -15.54 20.12 -10.79
CA PHE A 47 -15.21 21.03 -11.89
C PHE A 47 -16.47 21.48 -12.63
N THR A 48 -17.37 20.54 -12.97
CA THR A 48 -18.64 20.86 -13.63
C THR A 48 -19.48 21.83 -12.81
N SER A 49 -19.56 21.62 -11.48
CA SER A 49 -20.28 22.54 -10.59
C SER A 49 -19.62 23.91 -10.47
N SER A 50 -18.28 23.97 -10.35
CA SER A 50 -17.52 25.23 -10.32
C SER A 50 -17.62 26.01 -11.63
N LEU A 51 -17.67 25.30 -12.78
CA LEU A 51 -17.85 25.91 -14.08
C LEU A 51 -19.24 26.52 -14.20
N GLN A 52 -20.29 25.78 -13.83
CA GLN A 52 -21.67 26.28 -13.85
C GLN A 52 -21.89 27.50 -12.95
N SER A 53 -21.29 27.52 -11.75
CA SER A 53 -21.37 28.69 -10.86
C SER A 53 -20.65 29.90 -11.45
N THR A 54 -19.46 29.69 -12.03
CA THR A 54 -18.68 30.75 -12.69
C THR A 54 -19.42 31.33 -13.88
N THR A 55 -20.01 30.49 -14.75
CA THR A 55 -20.81 30.96 -15.89
C THR A 55 -22.02 31.78 -15.45
N LYS A 56 -22.72 31.35 -14.38
CA LYS A 56 -23.87 32.09 -13.83
C LYS A 56 -23.47 33.42 -13.17
N ALA A 57 -22.29 33.47 -12.55
CA ALA A 57 -21.75 34.70 -11.99
C ALA A 57 -21.35 35.66 -13.12
N ALA A 58 -20.63 35.17 -14.12
CA ALA A 58 -20.21 35.93 -15.30
C ALA A 58 -21.39 36.59 -16.04
N SER A 59 -22.55 35.93 -16.10
CA SER A 59 -23.73 36.52 -16.76
C SER A 59 -24.42 37.65 -15.98
N LYS A 60 -24.02 37.89 -14.72
CA LYS A 60 -24.67 38.85 -13.79
C LYS A 60 -23.80 40.05 -13.43
N THR A 61 -22.50 40.00 -13.72
CA THR A 61 -21.54 41.04 -13.36
C THR A 61 -20.67 41.36 -14.58
N ASP A 62 -20.53 42.65 -14.89
CA ASP A 62 -19.62 43.14 -15.93
C ASP A 62 -18.16 43.24 -15.47
N ASP A 63 -17.87 43.01 -14.18
CA ASP A 63 -16.50 42.97 -13.65
C ASP A 63 -15.81 41.64 -14.01
N PRO A 64 -14.76 41.65 -14.87
CA PRO A 64 -14.08 40.44 -15.32
C PRO A 64 -13.10 39.88 -14.28
N THR A 65 -12.78 40.62 -13.23
CA THR A 65 -11.73 40.21 -12.27
C THR A 65 -12.12 38.92 -11.52
N GLN A 66 -13.35 38.84 -11.01
CA GLN A 66 -13.83 37.67 -10.27
C GLN A 66 -13.96 36.42 -11.14
N THR A 67 -14.28 36.57 -12.42
CA THR A 67 -14.36 35.45 -13.36
C THR A 67 -12.97 34.93 -13.71
N LEU A 68 -11.99 35.81 -13.89
CA LEU A 68 -10.58 35.43 -14.07
C LEU A 68 -10.03 34.69 -12.84
N ASP A 69 -10.25 35.20 -11.63
CA ASP A 69 -9.81 34.54 -10.39
C ASP A 69 -10.41 33.13 -10.24
N SER A 70 -11.68 32.94 -10.61
CA SER A 70 -12.32 31.62 -10.60
C SER A 70 -11.73 30.67 -11.65
N LEU A 71 -11.42 31.17 -12.85
CA LEU A 71 -10.75 30.39 -13.89
C LEU A 71 -9.35 29.97 -13.44
N ASP A 72 -8.58 30.85 -12.82
CA ASP A 72 -7.24 30.55 -12.28
C ASP A 72 -7.30 29.51 -11.16
N ALA A 73 -8.29 29.61 -10.26
CA ALA A 73 -8.53 28.60 -9.24
C ALA A 73 -8.88 27.22 -9.85
N MET A 74 -9.67 27.20 -10.93
CA MET A 74 -10.00 25.97 -11.66
C MET A 74 -8.80 25.38 -12.40
N ILE A 75 -7.96 26.21 -13.04
CA ILE A 75 -6.70 25.78 -13.66
C ILE A 75 -5.78 25.14 -12.62
N THR A 76 -5.63 25.79 -11.46
CA THR A 76 -4.82 25.27 -10.35
C THR A 76 -5.31 23.89 -9.88
N LYS A 77 -6.63 23.71 -9.74
CA LYS A 77 -7.23 22.42 -9.39
C LYS A 77 -6.99 21.35 -10.47
N MET A 78 -7.14 21.69 -11.75
CA MET A 78 -6.88 20.77 -12.86
C MET A 78 -5.40 20.35 -12.94
N GLN A 79 -4.47 21.29 -12.74
CA GLN A 79 -3.03 20.98 -12.68
C GLN A 79 -2.72 20.06 -11.49
N GLY A 80 -3.35 20.31 -10.33
CA GLY A 80 -3.26 19.43 -9.17
C GLY A 80 -3.77 18.01 -9.46
N LEU A 81 -4.90 17.88 -10.16
CA LEU A 81 -5.43 16.59 -10.60
C LEU A 81 -4.47 15.88 -11.56
N LYS A 82 -3.95 16.59 -12.57
CA LYS A 82 -2.98 16.05 -13.53
C LYS A 82 -1.77 15.45 -12.81
N ARG A 83 -1.20 16.17 -11.83
CA ARG A 83 -0.07 15.68 -11.04
C ARG A 83 -0.42 14.40 -10.26
N LYS A 84 -1.58 14.37 -9.60
CA LYS A 84 -2.04 13.18 -8.86
C LYS A 84 -2.22 11.97 -9.79
N LEU A 85 -2.84 12.16 -10.95
CA LEU A 85 -3.05 11.08 -11.93
C LEU A 85 -1.74 10.59 -12.54
N SER A 86 -0.77 11.47 -12.78
CA SER A 86 0.58 11.08 -13.22
C SER A 86 1.24 10.13 -12.23
N ASN A 87 1.18 10.44 -10.93
CA ASN A 87 1.74 9.58 -9.89
C ASN A 87 1.07 8.20 -9.87
N LEU A 88 -0.26 8.14 -9.98
CA LEU A 88 -1.00 6.87 -10.03
C LEU A 88 -0.69 6.07 -11.31
N GLN A 89 -0.45 6.75 -12.43
CA GLN A 89 -0.04 6.11 -13.68
C GLN A 89 1.36 5.48 -13.57
N GLU A 90 2.31 6.18 -12.95
CA GLU A 90 3.64 5.65 -12.68
C GLU A 90 3.60 4.46 -11.72
N GLU A 91 2.76 4.52 -10.68
CA GLU A 91 2.51 3.40 -9.77
C GLU A 91 1.90 2.20 -10.52
N GLU A 92 0.90 2.41 -11.38
CA GLU A 92 0.31 1.34 -12.19
C GLU A 92 1.33 0.68 -13.12
N ALA A 93 2.19 1.49 -13.76
CA ALA A 93 3.24 0.97 -14.64
C ALA A 93 4.22 0.06 -13.88
N LYS A 94 4.60 0.44 -12.65
CA LYS A 94 5.44 -0.40 -11.77
C LYS A 94 4.74 -1.70 -11.39
N LEU A 95 3.45 -1.62 -11.01
CA LEU A 95 2.65 -2.80 -10.64
C LEU A 95 2.47 -3.77 -11.80
N HIS A 96 2.23 -3.26 -13.01
CA HIS A 96 2.16 -4.07 -14.23
C HIS A 96 3.50 -4.71 -14.57
N LYS A 97 4.61 -3.98 -14.43
CA LYS A 97 5.95 -4.53 -14.63
C LYS A 97 6.22 -5.69 -13.67
N ALA A 98 5.92 -5.51 -12.39
CA ALA A 98 6.05 -6.56 -11.37
C ALA A 98 5.14 -7.77 -11.66
N ALA A 99 3.86 -7.55 -11.98
CA ALA A 99 2.94 -8.62 -12.36
C ALA A 99 3.45 -9.41 -13.56
N LYS A 100 3.92 -8.72 -14.61
CA LYS A 100 4.48 -9.36 -15.80
C LYS A 100 5.73 -10.17 -15.49
N ALA A 101 6.65 -9.63 -14.68
CA ALA A 101 7.87 -10.35 -14.28
C ALA A 101 7.54 -11.64 -13.50
N ARG A 102 6.56 -11.58 -12.59
CA ARG A 102 6.09 -12.73 -11.81
C ARG A 102 5.43 -13.79 -12.69
N LEU A 103 4.58 -13.37 -13.63
CA LEU A 103 3.95 -14.29 -14.59
C LEU A 103 4.99 -14.95 -15.50
N GLN A 104 5.97 -14.19 -16.01
CA GLN A 104 7.06 -14.72 -16.82
C GLN A 104 7.87 -15.77 -16.04
N HIS A 105 8.25 -15.46 -14.81
CA HIS A 105 8.98 -16.40 -13.96
C HIS A 105 8.21 -17.72 -13.76
N LEU A 106 6.88 -17.66 -13.60
CA LEU A 106 6.06 -18.88 -13.51
C LEU A 106 5.94 -19.60 -14.86
N GLN A 107 5.86 -18.87 -15.95
CA GLN A 107 5.82 -19.45 -17.29
C GLN A 107 7.13 -20.15 -17.65
N ASP A 108 8.28 -19.62 -17.22
CA ASP A 108 9.59 -20.22 -17.43
C ASP A 108 9.69 -21.61 -16.77
N LEU A 109 9.06 -21.79 -15.60
CA LEU A 109 8.98 -23.10 -14.94
C LEU A 109 8.27 -24.15 -15.81
N HIS A 110 7.22 -23.75 -16.54
CA HIS A 110 6.47 -24.67 -17.41
C HIS A 110 7.27 -25.09 -18.66
N GLN A 111 8.33 -24.35 -19.00
CA GLN A 111 9.24 -24.71 -20.09
C GLN A 111 10.28 -25.74 -19.66
N VAL A 112 10.51 -25.90 -18.36
CA VAL A 112 11.44 -26.86 -17.77
C VAL A 112 10.75 -28.21 -17.62
N ARG A 113 11.38 -29.29 -18.10
CA ARG A 113 10.81 -30.65 -18.05
C ARG A 113 11.41 -31.54 -16.97
N SER A 114 12.60 -31.22 -16.48
CA SER A 114 13.38 -32.04 -15.56
C SER A 114 14.00 -31.22 -14.43
N LEU A 115 14.05 -31.80 -13.24
CA LEU A 115 14.71 -31.23 -12.06
C LEU A 115 16.24 -31.16 -12.20
N VAL A 116 16.81 -31.92 -13.14
CA VAL A 116 18.27 -31.97 -13.39
C VAL A 116 18.67 -30.98 -14.49
N ASP A 117 17.73 -30.21 -15.02
CA ASP A 117 18.00 -29.19 -16.05
C ASP A 117 18.75 -28.00 -15.43
N VAL A 118 19.76 -27.48 -16.11
CA VAL A 118 20.48 -26.27 -15.69
C VAL A 118 19.52 -25.09 -15.56
N LYS A 119 18.50 -25.03 -16.44
CA LYS A 119 17.45 -24.01 -16.36
C LYS A 119 16.63 -24.11 -15.06
N TYR A 120 16.45 -25.32 -14.53
CA TYR A 120 15.80 -25.51 -13.24
C TYR A 120 16.67 -24.98 -12.10
N ASP A 121 17.98 -25.25 -12.12
CA ASP A 121 18.91 -24.75 -11.09
C ASP A 121 18.88 -23.21 -11.04
N GLU A 122 19.01 -22.54 -12.18
CA GLU A 122 18.95 -21.08 -12.27
C GLU A 122 17.61 -20.52 -11.76
N TRP A 123 16.49 -21.10 -12.21
CA TRP A 123 15.16 -20.70 -11.77
C TRP A 123 14.97 -20.90 -10.25
N SER A 124 15.45 -22.03 -9.72
CA SER A 124 15.34 -22.36 -8.30
C SER A 124 16.14 -21.40 -7.42
N ARG A 125 17.29 -20.89 -7.90
CA ARG A 125 18.09 -19.86 -7.21
C ARG A 125 17.37 -18.52 -7.13
N VAL A 126 16.67 -18.13 -8.20
CA VAL A 126 15.82 -16.92 -8.19
C VAL A 126 14.68 -17.10 -7.18
N ARG A 127 14.00 -18.25 -7.21
CA ARG A 127 12.95 -18.58 -6.23
C ARG A 127 13.45 -18.56 -4.81
N LEU A 128 14.62 -19.16 -4.52
CA LEU A 128 15.22 -19.14 -3.20
C LEU A 128 15.54 -17.72 -2.74
N SER A 129 16.15 -16.91 -3.62
CA SER A 129 16.46 -15.51 -3.31
C SER A 129 15.19 -14.71 -2.96
N ARG A 130 14.10 -14.95 -3.69
CA ARG A 130 12.79 -14.35 -3.41
C ARG A 130 12.22 -14.79 -2.06
N LEU A 131 12.29 -16.07 -1.71
CA LEU A 131 11.84 -16.59 -0.41
C LEU A 131 12.66 -16.02 0.74
N LEU A 132 13.98 -15.86 0.57
CA LEU A 132 14.84 -15.21 1.55
C LEU A 132 14.46 -13.74 1.74
N VAL A 133 14.16 -13.01 0.66
CA VAL A 133 13.68 -11.62 0.77
C VAL A 133 12.35 -11.56 1.54
N ASP A 134 11.37 -12.42 1.22
CA ASP A 134 10.09 -12.46 1.95
C ASP A 134 10.29 -12.77 3.44
N TYR A 135 11.17 -13.73 3.77
CA TYR A 135 11.55 -14.03 5.15
C TYR A 135 12.15 -12.82 5.86
N LEU A 136 13.15 -12.17 5.25
CA LEU A 136 13.80 -10.98 5.82
C LEU A 136 12.79 -9.85 6.06
N LEU A 137 11.85 -9.65 5.14
CA LEU A 137 10.79 -8.67 5.30
C LEU A 137 9.86 -9.03 6.46
N ARG A 138 9.43 -10.28 6.62
CA ARG A 138 8.56 -10.68 7.73
C ARG A 138 9.21 -10.51 9.10
N GLU A 139 10.52 -10.69 9.17
CA GLU A 139 11.31 -10.50 10.40
C GLU A 139 11.73 -9.04 10.65
N GLY A 140 11.35 -8.10 9.77
CA GLY A 140 11.66 -6.67 9.95
C GLY A 140 13.01 -6.21 9.40
N TYR A 141 13.77 -7.08 8.72
CA TYR A 141 15.07 -6.77 8.11
C TYR A 141 14.93 -6.11 6.73
N ALA A 142 14.22 -4.97 6.65
CA ALA A 142 13.89 -4.30 5.40
C ALA A 142 15.12 -3.88 4.57
N ASP A 143 16.18 -3.38 5.21
CA ASP A 143 17.39 -2.92 4.50
C ASP A 143 18.16 -4.10 3.87
N SER A 144 18.30 -5.19 4.61
CA SER A 144 18.92 -6.44 4.14
C SER A 144 18.12 -7.05 3.00
N ALA A 145 16.78 -7.07 3.13
CA ALA A 145 15.86 -7.52 2.09
C ALA A 145 16.03 -6.70 0.80
N ALA A 146 16.04 -5.37 0.91
CA ALA A 146 16.22 -4.48 -0.23
C ALA A 146 17.60 -4.62 -0.88
N CYS A 147 18.65 -4.81 -0.09
CA CYS A 147 20.01 -5.06 -0.59
C CYS A 147 20.10 -6.38 -1.37
N LEU A 148 19.52 -7.45 -0.83
CA LEU A 148 19.48 -8.76 -1.49
C LEU A 148 18.69 -8.69 -2.81
N ALA A 149 17.53 -8.03 -2.80
CA ALA A 149 16.69 -7.88 -4.00
C ALA A 149 17.43 -7.14 -5.13
N ARG A 150 18.12 -6.03 -4.81
CA ARG A 150 18.96 -5.29 -5.77
C ARG A 150 20.13 -6.12 -6.28
N THR A 151 20.87 -6.77 -5.38
CA THR A 151 22.06 -7.56 -5.74
C THR A 151 21.71 -8.73 -6.66
N LYS A 152 20.53 -9.31 -6.50
CA LYS A 152 20.04 -10.42 -7.31
C LYS A 152 19.20 -9.99 -8.52
N GLY A 153 18.90 -8.70 -8.66
CA GLY A 153 18.07 -8.17 -9.76
C GLY A 153 16.62 -8.66 -9.72
N ILE A 154 16.07 -8.94 -8.53
CA ILE A 154 14.73 -9.53 -8.34
C ILE A 154 13.72 -8.55 -7.74
N GLU A 155 13.97 -7.25 -7.84
CA GLU A 155 13.13 -6.20 -7.25
C GLU A 155 11.68 -6.29 -7.73
N ASP A 156 11.45 -6.58 -9.01
CA ASP A 156 10.11 -6.74 -9.59
C ASP A 156 9.38 -8.03 -9.12
N LEU A 157 10.09 -8.95 -8.42
CA LEU A 157 9.53 -10.21 -7.93
C LEU A 157 9.12 -10.16 -6.45
N VAL A 158 9.49 -9.10 -5.72
CA VAL A 158 9.32 -8.97 -4.26
C VAL A 158 8.51 -7.72 -3.90
N ASP A 159 7.89 -7.70 -2.71
CA ASP A 159 6.97 -6.63 -2.29
C ASP A 159 7.56 -5.75 -1.17
N VAL A 160 8.79 -5.26 -1.33
CA VAL A 160 9.55 -4.52 -0.29
C VAL A 160 8.75 -3.32 0.25
N ASP A 161 8.22 -2.47 -0.63
CA ASP A 161 7.51 -1.25 -0.23
C ASP A 161 6.24 -1.54 0.60
N ALA A 162 5.54 -2.64 0.31
CA ALA A 162 4.35 -3.05 1.05
C ALA A 162 4.71 -3.43 2.49
N PHE A 163 5.80 -4.18 2.68
CA PHE A 163 6.29 -4.53 4.01
C PHE A 163 6.85 -3.33 4.78
N VAL A 164 7.56 -2.42 4.10
CA VAL A 164 8.02 -1.16 4.73
C VAL A 164 6.85 -0.34 5.26
N ALA A 165 5.73 -0.27 4.52
CA ALA A 165 4.52 0.37 4.99
C ALA A 165 3.92 -0.34 6.22
N CYS A 166 3.90 -1.67 6.25
CA CYS A 166 3.47 -2.46 7.41
C CYS A 166 4.35 -2.22 8.64
N HIS A 167 5.68 -2.28 8.51
CA HIS A 167 6.60 -2.03 9.63
C HIS A 167 6.51 -0.61 10.16
N LYS A 168 6.19 0.38 9.31
CA LYS A 168 5.93 1.74 9.78
C LYS A 168 4.74 1.80 10.74
N ILE A 169 3.67 1.06 10.43
CA ILE A 169 2.50 0.95 11.30
C ILE A 169 2.87 0.22 12.59
N GLU A 170 3.59 -0.90 12.47
CA GLU A 170 4.06 -1.70 13.60
C GLU A 170 4.91 -0.88 14.58
N ARG A 171 5.94 -0.17 14.08
CA ARG A 171 6.79 0.71 14.92
C ARG A 171 5.99 1.85 15.56
N SER A 172 5.01 2.41 14.86
CA SER A 172 4.12 3.42 15.44
C SER A 172 3.35 2.87 16.64
N LEU A 173 2.98 1.59 16.61
CA LEU A 173 2.28 0.93 17.72
C LEU A 173 3.25 0.58 18.86
N SER A 174 4.38 -0.06 18.55
CA SER A 174 5.31 -0.58 19.56
C SER A 174 6.19 0.49 20.19
N GLU A 175 6.80 1.37 19.39
CA GLU A 175 7.72 2.42 19.85
C GLU A 175 6.99 3.74 20.08
N GLY A 176 6.08 4.09 19.16
CA GLY A 176 5.39 5.38 19.16
C GLY A 176 4.16 5.45 20.08
N GLN A 177 3.72 4.31 20.63
CA GLN A 177 2.48 4.18 21.42
C GLN A 177 1.28 4.91 20.77
N SER A 178 1.22 4.86 19.43
CA SER A 178 0.28 5.63 18.63
C SER A 178 -0.48 4.72 17.68
N THR A 179 -1.80 4.70 17.85
CA THR A 179 -2.73 3.92 17.02
C THR A 179 -3.18 4.66 15.76
N ALA A 180 -2.71 5.90 15.55
CA ALA A 180 -3.20 6.76 14.47
C ALA A 180 -2.99 6.14 13.07
N LEU A 181 -1.78 5.67 12.76
CA LEU A 181 -1.46 5.06 11.47
C LEU A 181 -2.23 3.74 11.25
N ALA A 182 -2.37 2.93 12.31
CA ALA A 182 -3.11 1.67 12.25
C ALA A 182 -4.61 1.92 12.01
N LEU A 183 -5.20 2.92 12.66
CA LEU A 183 -6.60 3.32 12.45
C LEU A 183 -6.82 3.88 11.04
N GLU A 184 -5.87 4.64 10.48
CA GLU A 184 -5.93 5.10 9.09
C GLU A 184 -5.91 3.91 8.13
N TRP A 185 -5.01 2.96 8.35
CA TRP A 185 -4.96 1.71 7.58
C TRP A 185 -6.27 0.92 7.67
N CYS A 186 -6.90 0.84 8.86
CA CYS A 186 -8.20 0.21 9.03
C CYS A 186 -9.32 0.91 8.23
N LYS A 187 -9.32 2.25 8.15
CA LYS A 187 -10.29 2.98 7.33
C LYS A 187 -10.13 2.67 5.84
N GLU A 188 -8.90 2.55 5.36
CA GLU A 188 -8.61 2.20 3.97
C GLU A 188 -9.09 0.79 3.61
N HIS A 189 -8.93 -0.17 4.52
CA HIS A 189 -9.22 -1.60 4.31
C HIS A 189 -10.52 -2.07 5.00
N GLY A 190 -11.39 -1.14 5.39
CA GLY A 190 -12.55 -1.45 6.24
C GLY A 190 -13.56 -2.40 5.61
N LYS A 191 -13.67 -2.44 4.27
CA LYS A 191 -14.56 -3.39 3.58
C LYS A 191 -14.04 -4.82 3.71
N GLU A 192 -12.75 -4.99 3.52
CA GLU A 192 -12.03 -6.26 3.63
C GLU A 192 -12.02 -6.75 5.09
N LEU A 193 -11.75 -5.86 6.05
CA LEU A 193 -11.75 -6.17 7.48
C LEU A 193 -13.14 -6.62 7.96
N LYS A 194 -14.21 -5.96 7.53
CA LYS A 194 -15.60 -6.36 7.86
C LYS A 194 -15.95 -7.72 7.26
N LYS A 195 -15.55 -7.98 6.01
CA LYS A 195 -15.77 -9.28 5.36
C LYS A 195 -15.04 -10.41 6.09
N GLY A 196 -13.86 -10.12 6.64
CA GLY A 196 -13.07 -11.06 7.44
C GLY A 196 -13.47 -11.15 8.91
N GLY A 197 -14.45 -10.38 9.38
CA GLY A 197 -14.86 -10.36 10.79
C GLY A 197 -13.78 -9.86 11.75
N SER A 198 -12.84 -9.03 11.29
CA SER A 198 -11.71 -8.57 12.10
C SER A 198 -12.15 -7.56 13.18
N MET A 199 -11.71 -7.78 14.42
CA MET A 199 -11.90 -6.87 15.56
C MET A 199 -10.77 -5.84 15.73
N LEU A 200 -9.84 -5.78 14.78
CA LEU A 200 -8.64 -4.93 14.87
C LEU A 200 -8.99 -3.45 15.11
N GLU A 201 -9.99 -2.89 14.41
CA GLU A 201 -10.38 -1.49 14.61
C GLU A 201 -10.88 -1.26 16.05
N PHE A 202 -11.65 -2.20 16.60
CA PHE A 202 -12.14 -2.11 17.98
C PHE A 202 -11.00 -2.19 18.99
N GLU A 203 -10.07 -3.14 18.81
CA GLU A 203 -8.89 -3.30 19.68
C GLU A 203 -7.98 -2.06 19.64
N LEU A 204 -7.77 -1.47 18.47
CA LEU A 204 -6.99 -0.23 18.33
C LEU A 204 -7.65 0.97 19.02
N ARG A 205 -8.99 1.05 19.00
CA ARG A 205 -9.75 2.08 19.73
C ARG A 205 -9.69 1.86 21.24
N LEU A 206 -9.73 0.61 21.68
CA LEU A 206 -9.54 0.26 23.09
C LEU A 206 -8.13 0.63 23.55
N GLN A 207 -7.09 0.30 22.78
CA GLN A 207 -5.73 0.70 23.09
C GLN A 207 -5.60 2.22 23.13
N GLN A 208 -6.20 2.94 22.16
CA GLN A 208 -6.24 4.41 22.18
C GLN A 208 -6.83 4.95 23.48
N TYR A 209 -7.93 4.36 23.96
CA TYR A 209 -8.53 4.74 25.23
C TYR A 209 -7.60 4.46 26.42
N ILE A 210 -6.96 3.29 26.46
CA ILE A 210 -5.99 2.92 27.50
C ILE A 210 -4.84 3.94 27.55
N GLU A 211 -4.28 4.31 26.40
CA GLU A 211 -3.19 5.30 26.31
C GLU A 211 -3.62 6.68 26.82
N ILE A 212 -4.83 7.14 26.50
CA ILE A 212 -5.37 8.42 27.00
C ILE A 212 -5.49 8.39 28.53
N VAL A 213 -6.02 7.30 29.09
CA VAL A 213 -6.18 7.16 30.54
C VAL A 213 -4.83 7.01 31.25
N SER A 214 -3.86 6.36 30.63
CA SER A 214 -2.49 6.21 31.16
C SER A 214 -1.76 7.56 31.22
N ARG A 215 -1.88 8.38 30.17
CA ARG A 215 -1.34 9.76 30.14
C ARG A 215 -2.00 10.66 31.18
N GLY A 216 -3.32 10.54 31.35
CA GLY A 216 -4.05 11.28 32.40
C GLY A 216 -3.70 10.87 33.84
N ARG A 217 -3.09 9.70 34.05
CA ARG A 217 -2.59 9.25 35.37
C ARG A 217 -1.13 9.62 35.63
N THR A 218 -0.37 9.98 34.59
CA THR A 218 1.07 10.30 34.69
C THR A 218 1.35 11.79 34.79
N GLU A 219 0.37 12.66 34.56
CA GLU A 219 0.44 14.05 35.01
C GLU A 219 0.08 14.11 36.51
N PRO A 220 1.04 14.40 37.42
CA PRO A 220 0.69 14.61 38.81
C PRO A 220 -0.19 15.85 38.88
N HIS A 221 -1.39 15.69 39.42
CA HIS A 221 -2.21 16.79 39.88
C HIS A 221 -1.37 17.59 40.88
N THR A 222 -0.75 18.69 40.44
CA THR A 222 -0.25 19.72 41.34
C THR A 222 -1.49 20.46 41.84
N PRO A 223 -1.89 20.30 43.12
CA PRO A 223 -2.96 21.12 43.65
C PRO A 223 -2.43 22.56 43.67
N SER A 224 -3.00 23.41 42.82
CA SER A 224 -2.79 24.85 42.88
C SER A 224 -3.21 25.32 44.27
N ASP A 225 -2.27 25.95 44.98
CA ASP A 225 -2.47 26.59 46.28
C ASP A 225 -3.79 27.37 46.35
N GLU A 226 -4.79 26.80 47.03
CA GLU A 226 -5.85 27.58 47.67
C GLU A 226 -5.18 28.35 48.81
N LYS A 227 -4.70 29.56 48.49
CA LYS A 227 -4.32 30.55 49.48
C LYS A 227 -5.50 30.78 50.42
N ALA A 228 -5.24 30.51 51.70
CA ALA A 228 -5.81 31.14 52.89
C ALA A 228 -6.38 32.54 52.57
N GLY A 229 -7.61 32.84 52.94
CA GLY A 229 -7.98 33.08 54.33
C GLY A 229 -8.26 34.58 54.47
N PHE A 230 -9.46 34.90 54.99
CA PHE A 230 -9.98 36.19 55.45
C PHE A 230 -9.18 37.47 55.21
#